data_AF-A0A369HZ69-F1
#
_entry.id   AF-A0A369HZ69-F1
#
_cell.length_a   1.000
_cell.length_b   1.000
_cell.length_c   1.000
_cell.angle_alpha   90.00
_cell.angle_beta   90.00
_cell.angle_gamma   90.00
#
_symmetry.space_group_name_H-M   'P 1'
#
loop_
_entity.id
_entity.type
_entity.pdbx_description
1 polymer ?
#
loop_
_entity_poly.entity_id
_entity_poly.type
_entity_poly.pdbx_seq_one_letter_code
_entity_poly.pdbx_strand_id
1 'polypeptide(L)'
;MRQSIEAFFPQCIEGKCIETEQGDFQIFDSEQEPKRCYIRKNEEEPTHFSVLNPAQKEVNFLAIDKCILYDNAKEHCDFAVFDDTRFSFVEIKARHPLHKRRLSDRKKARQQLQETILHFQENGIEFKNINLEAIICLEHV
;
A
#
# COMPACT_ATOMS: atom_id res chain seq x y z
N MET A 1 -15.42 1.66 3.97
CA MET A 1 -14.13 2.28 3.61
C MET A 1 -13.92 2.43 2.11
N ARG A 2 -14.04 1.35 1.32
CA ARG A 2 -13.83 1.38 -0.14
C ARG A 2 -14.60 2.49 -0.87
N GLN A 3 -15.91 2.59 -0.64
CA GLN A 3 -16.74 3.63 -1.25
C GLN A 3 -16.27 5.05 -0.93
N SER A 4 -15.76 5.28 0.29
CA SER A 4 -15.20 6.58 0.67
C SER A 4 -13.94 6.88 -0.14
N ILE A 5 -13.03 5.91 -0.28
CA ILE A 5 -11.82 6.05 -1.13
C ILE A 5 -12.22 6.33 -2.58
N GLU A 6 -13.15 5.57 -3.15
CA GLU A 6 -13.59 5.73 -4.54
C GLU A 6 -14.27 7.10 -4.77
N ALA A 7 -15.00 7.62 -3.77
CA ALA A 7 -15.62 8.93 -3.85
C ALA A 7 -14.60 10.08 -3.82
N PHE A 8 -13.53 9.96 -3.03
CA PHE A 8 -12.51 11.01 -2.89
C PHE A 8 -11.39 10.90 -3.94
N PHE A 9 -11.10 9.70 -4.41
CA PHE A 9 -10.10 9.42 -5.44
C PHE A 9 -10.76 8.72 -6.63
N PRO A 10 -11.63 9.37 -7.41
CA PRO A 10 -12.35 8.75 -8.51
C PRO A 10 -11.41 8.14 -9.58
N GLN A 11 -10.19 8.67 -9.71
CA GLN A 11 -9.14 8.10 -10.57
C GLN A 11 -8.76 6.65 -10.19
N CYS A 12 -9.05 6.21 -8.97
CA CYS A 12 -8.78 4.85 -8.53
C CYS A 12 -9.64 3.81 -9.27
N ILE A 13 -10.81 4.22 -9.77
CA ILE A 13 -11.75 3.36 -10.51
C ILE A 13 -11.19 3.10 -11.91
N GLU A 14 -10.84 4.16 -12.64
CA GLU A 14 -10.27 4.06 -13.98
C GLU A 14 -8.87 3.44 -13.96
N GLY A 15 -8.04 3.83 -13.00
CA GLY A 15 -6.69 3.32 -12.80
C GLY A 15 -6.62 1.90 -12.23
N LYS A 16 -7.78 1.30 -11.87
CA LYS A 16 -7.89 -0.01 -11.21
C LYS A 16 -6.92 -0.13 -10.04
N CYS A 17 -6.93 0.87 -9.16
CA CYS A 17 -6.03 0.92 -8.00
C CYS A 17 -6.50 0.05 -6.84
N ILE A 18 -7.76 -0.41 -6.86
CA ILE A 18 -8.34 -1.26 -5.81
C ILE A 18 -8.66 -2.63 -6.38
N GLU A 19 -8.15 -3.67 -5.73
CA GLU A 19 -8.48 -5.07 -5.98
C GLU A 19 -9.03 -5.70 -4.68
N THR A 20 -9.92 -6.69 -4.79
CA THR A 20 -10.50 -7.38 -3.64
C THR A 20 -10.18 -8.86 -3.73
N GLU A 21 -9.68 -9.42 -2.64
CA GLU A 21 -9.35 -10.84 -2.53
C GLU A 21 -10.02 -11.47 -1.32
N GLN A 22 -10.18 -12.78 -1.39
CA GLN A 22 -10.61 -13.63 -0.28
C GLN A 22 -9.53 -14.69 -0.04
N GLY A 23 -9.10 -14.84 1.21
CA GLY A 23 -8.00 -15.74 1.56
C GLY A 23 -6.63 -15.07 1.46
N ASP A 24 -5.58 -15.88 1.54
CA ASP A 24 -4.20 -15.43 1.50
C ASP A 24 -3.84 -14.88 0.11
N PHE A 25 -3.12 -13.77 0.06
CA PHE A 25 -2.60 -13.22 -1.19
C PHE A 25 -1.24 -12.54 -0.99
N GLN A 26 -0.55 -12.36 -2.10
CA GLN A 26 0.81 -11.83 -2.15
C GLN A 26 0.83 -10.53 -2.95
N ILE A 27 1.71 -9.62 -2.56
CA ILE A 27 1.87 -8.31 -3.18
C ILE A 27 3.29 -8.22 -3.75
N PHE A 28 3.34 -7.75 -4.98
CA PHE A 28 4.54 -7.53 -5.77
C PHE A 28 4.67 -6.03 -6.06
N ASP A 29 5.86 -5.46 -5.82
CA ASP A 29 6.20 -4.11 -6.24
C ASP A 29 6.89 -4.14 -7.61
N SER A 30 6.25 -3.54 -8.61
CA SER A 30 6.70 -3.63 -10.00
C SER A 30 7.76 -2.59 -10.34
N GLU A 31 8.89 -3.06 -10.88
CA GLU A 31 9.88 -2.20 -11.52
C GLU A 31 9.52 -1.80 -12.96
N GLN A 32 8.46 -2.38 -13.52
CA GLN A 32 7.94 -2.05 -14.86
C GLN A 32 6.88 -0.96 -14.80
N GLU A 33 6.83 -0.09 -15.82
CA GLU A 33 5.86 1.02 -15.88
C GLU A 33 4.41 0.53 -16.10
N PRO A 34 3.42 1.04 -15.32
CA PRO A 34 3.59 1.97 -14.22
C PRO A 34 4.17 1.26 -12.98
N LYS A 35 5.24 1.84 -12.41
CA LYS A 35 5.98 1.31 -11.26
C LYS A 35 5.16 1.39 -9.97
N ARG A 36 4.19 0.50 -9.82
CA ARG A 36 3.29 0.43 -8.67
C ARG A 36 3.18 -0.99 -8.14
N CYS A 37 2.64 -1.12 -6.94
CA CYS A 37 2.31 -2.41 -6.35
C CYS A 37 1.08 -3.06 -7.01
N TYR A 38 1.07 -4.40 -7.05
CA TYR A 38 -0.02 -5.23 -7.53
C TYR A 38 -0.21 -6.45 -6.64
N ILE A 39 -1.41 -7.03 -6.68
CA ILE A 39 -1.59 -8.42 -6.23
C ILE A 39 -0.89 -9.32 -7.24
N ARG A 40 -0.03 -10.20 -6.73
CA ARG A 40 0.75 -11.16 -7.51
C ARG A 40 -0.19 -12.11 -8.25
N LYS A 41 -0.03 -12.25 -9.57
CA LYS A 41 -0.88 -13.12 -10.40
C LYS A 41 -0.15 -14.31 -10.99
N ASN A 42 1.18 -14.28 -11.07
CA ASN A 42 1.99 -15.40 -11.55
C ASN A 42 3.07 -15.83 -10.54
N GLU A 43 3.56 -17.06 -10.65
CA GLU A 43 4.60 -17.61 -9.76
C GLU A 43 6.04 -17.12 -10.07
N GLU A 44 6.23 -16.36 -11.14
CA GLU A 44 7.53 -15.80 -11.53
C GLU A 44 7.80 -14.42 -10.89
N GLU A 45 6.74 -13.69 -10.52
CA GLU A 45 6.81 -12.41 -9.82
C GLU A 45 7.36 -12.60 -8.39
N PRO A 46 8.34 -11.80 -7.95
CA PRO A 46 8.83 -11.89 -6.57
C PRO A 46 7.75 -11.41 -5.58
N THR A 47 7.70 -12.06 -4.41
CA THR A 47 6.80 -11.65 -3.34
C THR A 47 7.52 -10.68 -2.41
N HIS A 48 6.99 -9.46 -2.30
CA HIS A 48 7.55 -8.42 -1.42
C HIS A 48 6.76 -8.30 -0.11
N PHE A 49 5.48 -8.67 -0.14
CA PHE A 49 4.61 -8.68 1.03
C PHE A 49 3.57 -9.79 0.92
N SER A 50 3.13 -10.33 2.06
CA SER A 50 2.08 -11.36 2.10
C SER A 50 1.00 -10.95 3.09
N VAL A 51 -0.25 -11.10 2.67
CA VAL A 51 -1.42 -10.92 3.52
C VAL A 51 -1.96 -12.29 3.86
N LEU A 52 -1.85 -12.67 5.13
CA LEU A 52 -2.41 -13.91 5.65
C LEU A 52 -3.82 -13.64 6.15
N ASN A 53 -4.80 -14.27 5.53
CA ASN A 53 -6.22 -14.13 5.79
C ASN A 53 -6.88 -15.53 5.80
N PRO A 54 -6.53 -16.37 6.80
CA PRO A 54 -7.07 -17.73 6.91
C PRO A 54 -8.59 -17.76 7.14
N ALA A 55 -9.18 -16.63 7.55
CA ALA A 55 -10.61 -16.47 7.73
C ALA A 55 -11.38 -16.22 6.41
N GLN A 56 -10.66 -16.09 5.28
CA GLN A 56 -11.23 -15.83 3.96
C GLN A 56 -12.19 -14.64 3.92
N LYS A 57 -11.89 -13.60 4.72
CA LYS A 57 -12.66 -12.36 4.68
C LYS A 57 -12.36 -11.59 3.40
N GLU A 58 -13.29 -10.77 2.94
CA GLU A 58 -13.00 -9.82 1.88
C GLU A 58 -12.00 -8.78 2.38
N VAL A 59 -10.84 -8.74 1.74
CA VAL A 59 -9.78 -7.76 2.01
C VAL A 59 -9.52 -7.00 0.72
N ASN A 60 -9.45 -5.68 0.83
CA ASN A 60 -9.14 -4.81 -0.28
C ASN A 60 -7.67 -4.46 -0.27
N PHE A 61 -7.02 -4.60 -1.42
CA PHE A 61 -5.73 -4.02 -1.72
C PHE A 61 -5.95 -2.65 -2.40
N LEU A 62 -5.13 -1.67 -2.05
CA LEU A 62 -5.11 -0.34 -2.66
C LEU A 62 -3.67 0.04 -3.01
N ALA A 63 -3.36 0.11 -4.31
CA ALA A 63 -2.13 0.75 -4.78
C ALA A 63 -2.22 2.26 -4.58
N ILE A 64 -1.21 2.86 -3.94
CA ILE A 64 -1.20 4.29 -3.60
C ILE A 64 -0.19 5.04 -4.47
N ASP A 65 1.10 4.75 -4.31
CA ASP A 65 2.13 5.34 -5.16
C ASP A 65 1.97 4.86 -6.60
N LYS A 66 2.21 5.78 -7.55
CA LYS A 66 2.02 5.56 -8.99
C LYS A 66 0.65 4.97 -9.37
N CYS A 67 -0.36 5.22 -8.54
CA CYS A 67 -1.76 4.92 -8.83
C CYS A 67 -2.64 6.10 -8.46
N ILE A 68 -3.22 6.12 -7.25
CA ILE A 68 -4.11 7.23 -6.86
C ILE A 68 -3.33 8.55 -6.68
N LEU A 69 -2.01 8.49 -6.41
CA LEU A 69 -1.13 9.66 -6.21
C LEU A 69 0.00 9.77 -7.27
N TYR A 70 -0.24 9.33 -8.51
CA TYR A 70 0.77 9.23 -9.57
C TYR A 70 1.59 10.52 -9.83
N ASP A 71 0.93 11.68 -9.85
CA ASP A 71 1.53 12.99 -10.17
C ASP A 71 1.84 13.87 -8.94
N ASN A 72 1.84 13.30 -7.73
CA ASN A 72 2.15 14.08 -6.55
C ASN A 72 3.67 14.30 -6.43
N ALA A 73 4.10 15.55 -6.22
CA ALA A 73 5.52 15.88 -6.03
C ALA A 73 6.10 15.33 -4.71
N LYS A 74 5.21 14.95 -3.77
CA LYS A 74 5.57 14.27 -2.53
C LYS A 74 5.58 12.76 -2.72
N GLU A 75 6.54 12.10 -2.08
CA GLU A 75 6.58 10.64 -2.05
C GLU A 75 5.59 10.12 -1.04
N HIS A 76 4.77 9.15 -1.46
CA HIS A 76 3.76 8.50 -0.63
C HIS A 76 4.17 7.07 -0.32
N CYS A 77 3.38 6.40 0.52
CA CYS A 77 3.59 4.98 0.71
C CYS A 77 3.12 4.16 -0.49
N ASP A 78 3.68 2.96 -0.65
CA ASP A 78 3.43 2.14 -1.84
C ASP A 78 1.97 1.66 -1.95
N PHE A 79 1.41 1.13 -0.87
CA PHE A 79 0.05 0.58 -0.88
C PHE A 79 -0.63 0.60 0.50
N ALA A 80 -1.91 0.22 0.51
CA ALA A 80 -2.64 -0.13 1.73
C ALA A 80 -3.45 -1.41 1.56
N VAL A 81 -3.75 -2.08 2.67
CA VAL A 81 -4.69 -3.19 2.74
C VAL A 81 -5.74 -2.89 3.81
N PHE A 82 -7.01 -3.17 3.52
CA PHE A 82 -8.08 -2.82 4.44
C PHE A 82 -9.33 -3.69 4.32
N ASP A 83 -10.02 -3.81 5.44
CA ASP A 83 -11.37 -4.34 5.56
C ASP A 83 -12.25 -3.36 6.36
N ASP A 84 -13.40 -3.81 6.87
CA ASP A 84 -14.31 -2.97 7.66
C ASP A 84 -13.78 -2.63 9.06
N THR A 85 -12.76 -3.33 9.54
CA THR A 85 -12.25 -3.24 10.92
C THR A 85 -10.80 -2.73 10.98
N ARG A 86 -10.04 -2.84 9.90
CA ARG A 86 -8.62 -2.51 9.85
C ARG A 86 -8.25 -1.79 8.57
N PHE A 87 -7.31 -0.85 8.69
CA PHE A 87 -6.66 -0.17 7.57
C PHE A 87 -5.16 -0.12 7.82
N SER A 88 -4.37 -0.76 6.96
CA SER A 88 -2.91 -0.84 7.13
C SER A 88 -2.23 -0.19 5.94
N PHE A 89 -1.60 0.97 6.16
CA PHE A 89 -0.70 1.60 5.18
C PHE A 89 0.66 0.89 5.21
N VAL A 90 1.23 0.59 4.05
CA VAL A 90 2.46 -0.19 3.94
C VAL A 90 3.45 0.51 3.02
N GLU A 91 4.68 0.64 3.52
CA GLU A 91 5.85 1.06 2.76
C GLU A 91 6.85 -0.10 2.67
N ILE A 92 7.18 -0.53 1.45
CA ILE A 92 8.21 -1.51 1.14
C ILE A 92 9.55 -0.78 0.97
N LYS A 93 10.58 -1.29 1.62
CA LYS A 93 11.98 -0.94 1.35
C LYS A 93 12.76 -2.19 1.01
N ALA A 94 12.81 -2.52 -0.28
CA ALA A 94 13.74 -3.50 -0.81
C ALA A 94 15.18 -3.00 -0.63
N ARG A 95 16.05 -3.82 -0.04
CA ARG A 95 17.44 -3.43 0.22
C ARG A 95 18.41 -4.38 -0.44
N HIS A 96 19.40 -3.78 -1.09
CA HIS A 96 20.64 -4.47 -1.40
C HIS A 96 21.43 -4.73 -0.09
N PRO A 97 21.97 -5.94 0.14
CA PRO A 97 22.62 -6.33 1.40
C PRO A 97 23.85 -5.47 1.78
N LEU A 98 24.42 -4.75 0.80
CA LEU A 98 25.57 -3.85 1.00
C LEU A 98 25.19 -2.41 1.46
N HIS A 99 23.91 -2.07 1.54
CA HIS A 99 23.46 -0.70 1.84
C HIS A 99 23.49 -0.39 3.35
N LYS A 100 24.39 0.50 3.78
CA LYS A 100 24.56 0.94 5.19
C LYS A 100 23.53 1.98 5.68
N ARG A 101 22.53 2.33 4.86
CA ARG A 101 21.61 3.48 5.08
C ARG A 101 20.31 3.12 5.83
N ARG A 102 20.33 2.10 6.68
CA ARG A 102 19.14 1.56 7.36
C ARG A 102 18.31 2.60 8.13
N LEU A 103 18.98 3.55 8.79
CA LEU A 103 18.31 4.60 9.57
C LEU A 103 17.65 5.65 8.68
N SER A 104 18.30 6.07 7.59
CA SER A 104 17.71 7.05 6.67
C SER A 104 16.50 6.47 5.94
N ASP A 105 16.54 5.21 5.52
CA ASP A 105 15.41 4.60 4.81
C ASP A 105 14.20 4.46 5.74
N ARG A 106 14.43 4.07 7.01
CA ARG A 106 13.34 4.02 8.02
C ARG A 106 12.76 5.40 8.27
N LYS A 107 13.60 6.44 8.33
CA LYS A 107 13.14 7.82 8.49
C LYS A 107 12.29 8.27 7.29
N LYS A 108 12.74 7.95 6.07
CA LYS A 108 12.02 8.26 4.82
C LYS A 108 10.69 7.52 4.74
N ALA A 109 10.70 6.20 4.99
CA ALA A 109 9.49 5.39 5.03
C ALA A 109 8.45 5.91 6.03
N ARG A 110 8.90 6.30 7.23
CA ARG A 110 8.00 6.92 8.23
C ARG A 110 7.41 8.24 7.72
N GLN A 111 8.20 9.04 7.00
CA GLN A 111 7.73 10.29 6.43
C GLN A 111 6.69 10.03 5.33
N GLN A 112 6.95 9.09 4.41
CA GLN A 112 6.00 8.69 3.36
C GLN A 112 4.67 8.22 3.97
N LEU A 113 4.71 7.30 4.94
CA LEU A 113 3.51 6.85 5.65
C LEU A 113 2.76 8.01 6.33
N GLN A 114 3.47 8.90 7.00
CA GLN A 114 2.86 10.06 7.65
C GLN A 114 2.20 11.00 6.62
N GLU A 115 2.89 11.30 5.53
CA GLU A 115 2.39 12.17 4.47
C GLU A 115 1.16 11.57 3.79
N THR A 116 1.14 10.27 3.53
CA THR A 116 0.00 9.58 2.96
C THR A 116 -1.20 9.55 3.91
N ILE A 117 -1.00 9.22 5.19
CA ILE A 117 -2.08 9.22 6.18
C ILE A 117 -2.70 10.61 6.30
N LEU A 118 -1.86 11.65 6.41
CA LEU A 118 -2.33 13.04 6.45
C LEU A 118 -3.09 13.41 5.18
N HIS A 119 -2.59 13.01 4.01
CA HIS A 119 -3.28 13.28 2.74
C HIS A 119 -4.67 12.64 2.69
N PHE A 120 -4.82 11.40 3.16
CA PHE A 120 -6.14 10.75 3.24
C PHE A 120 -7.08 11.49 4.19
N GLN A 121 -6.58 11.90 5.37
CA GLN A 121 -7.37 12.64 6.36
C GLN A 121 -7.79 14.02 5.85
N GLU A 122 -6.88 14.75 5.21
CA GLU A 122 -7.14 16.06 4.61
C GLU A 122 -8.18 15.99 3.47
N ASN A 123 -8.25 14.86 2.77
CA ASN A 123 -9.27 14.57 1.76
C ASN A 123 -10.55 13.96 2.35
N GLY A 124 -10.76 14.05 3.66
CA GLY A 124 -12.03 13.69 4.29
C GLY A 124 -12.23 12.20 4.56
N ILE A 125 -11.20 11.37 4.42
CA ILE A 125 -11.26 9.97 4.84
C ILE A 125 -11.11 9.90 6.36
N GLU A 126 -12.19 9.49 7.02
CA GLU A 126 -12.21 9.27 8.45
C GLU A 126 -11.89 7.81 8.80
N PHE A 127 -10.92 7.59 9.68
CA PHE A 127 -10.56 6.26 10.20
C PHE A 127 -11.20 5.96 11.56
N LYS A 128 -12.38 6.54 11.86
CA LYS A 128 -13.09 6.31 13.12
C LYS A 128 -13.55 4.85 13.20
N ASN A 129 -13.39 4.23 14.37
CA ASN A 129 -13.75 2.83 14.65
C ASN A 129 -13.03 1.79 13.79
N ILE A 130 -11.93 2.16 13.14
CA ILE A 130 -11.07 1.26 12.39
C ILE A 130 -9.71 1.20 13.08
N ASN A 131 -9.12 0.01 13.16
CA ASN A 131 -7.75 -0.15 13.60
C ASN A 131 -6.81 0.34 12.49
N LEU A 132 -6.23 1.52 12.68
CA LEU A 132 -5.31 2.14 11.74
C LEU A 132 -3.87 1.72 12.04
N GLU A 133 -3.20 1.14 11.06
CA GLU A 133 -1.83 0.64 11.15
C GLU A 133 -0.93 1.30 10.09
N ALA A 134 0.34 1.47 10.44
CA ALA A 134 1.39 1.93 9.53
C ALA A 134 2.57 0.97 9.61
N ILE A 135 2.89 0.33 8.49
CA ILE A 135 3.81 -0.81 8.41
C ILE A 135 4.98 -0.40 7.50
N ILE A 136 6.21 -0.61 7.99
CA ILE A 136 7.41 -0.51 7.17
C ILE A 136 7.90 -1.94 6.93
N CYS A 137 7.73 -2.43 5.71
CA CYS A 137 8.30 -3.69 5.27
C CYS A 137 9.77 -3.47 4.91
N LEU A 138 10.67 -4.17 5.60
CA LEU A 138 12.11 -4.13 5.32
C LEU A 138 12.49 -5.46 4.72
N GLU A 139 12.59 -5.51 3.40
CA GLU A 139 12.99 -6.73 2.72
C GLU A 139 14.50 -6.89 2.80
N HIS A 140 14.93 -8.11 3.10
CA HIS A 140 16.32 -8.52 3.01
C HIS A 140 16.45 -9.35 1.75
N VAL A 141 16.91 -8.72 0.66
CA VAL A 141 17.26 -9.39 -0.59
C VAL A 141 18.65 -10.02 -0.47
#